data_AF-E9CQR2-F1
#
_entry.id   AF-E9CQR2-F1
#
_cell.length_a   1.000
_cell.length_b   1.000
_cell.length_c   1.000
_cell.angle_alpha   90.00
_cell.angle_beta   90.00
_cell.angle_gamma   90.00
#
_symmetry.space_group_name_H-M   'P 1'
#
loop_
_entity.id
_entity.type
_entity.pdbx_description
1 polymer ?
#
loop_
_entity_poly.entity_id
_entity_poly.type
_entity_poly.pdbx_seq_one_letter_code
_entity_poly.pdbx_strand_id
1 'polypeptide(L)'
;MEKCKLTPGQWGFIGLLVCLLTVGIASVLVYPMNGVGLRRFLHTYQFSMLGRILFDSNIRDDIRWNAVLSLLYGFLASVVIAGALIIKTAMQKPSLYGDAKFASDADIRRSKAV
;
A
#
# COMPACT_ATOMS: atom_id res chain seq x y z
N MET A 1 -6.93 15.97 -22.46
CA MET A 1 -6.53 15.18 -21.27
C MET A 1 -5.44 15.95 -20.55
N GLU A 2 -5.81 16.76 -19.56
CA GLU A 2 -4.82 17.39 -18.67
C GLU A 2 -4.03 16.28 -17.98
N LYS A 3 -2.70 16.33 -18.11
CA LYS A 3 -1.82 15.38 -17.46
C LYS A 3 -1.91 15.65 -15.96
N CYS A 4 -2.59 14.77 -15.22
CA CYS A 4 -2.56 14.73 -13.76
C CYS A 4 -1.08 14.63 -13.33
N LYS A 5 -0.47 15.76 -12.98
CA LYS A 5 0.93 15.82 -12.55
C LYS A 5 0.96 15.59 -11.05
N LEU A 6 1.14 14.33 -10.65
CA LEU A 6 1.43 13.96 -9.27
C LEU A 6 2.73 14.64 -8.80
N THR A 7 2.66 15.30 -7.66
CA THR A 7 3.82 15.93 -7.01
C THR A 7 4.80 14.86 -6.49
N PRO A 8 6.10 15.17 -6.32
CA PRO A 8 7.08 14.22 -5.78
C PRO A 8 6.67 13.63 -4.42
N GLY A 9 6.01 14.41 -3.56
CA GLY A 9 5.50 13.93 -2.28
C GLY A 9 4.37 12.91 -2.42
N GLN A 10 3.48 13.09 -3.40
CA GLN A 10 2.43 12.11 -3.68
C GLN A 10 3.00 10.80 -4.23
N TRP A 11 4.04 10.85 -5.07
CA TRP A 11 4.76 9.65 -5.51
C TRP A 11 5.43 8.92 -4.34
N GLY A 12 6.04 9.65 -3.41
CA GLY A 12 6.58 9.07 -2.18
C GLY A 12 5.52 8.39 -1.32
N PHE A 13 4.36 9.02 -1.15
CA PHE A 13 3.22 8.44 -0.44
C PHE A 13 2.69 7.17 -1.13
N ILE A 14 2.52 7.19 -2.46
CA ILE A 14 2.10 6.02 -3.22
C ILE A 14 3.10 4.88 -3.09
N GLY A 15 4.41 5.17 -3.16
CA GLY A 15 5.46 4.17 -2.96
C GLY A 15 5.37 3.52 -1.57
N LEU A 16 5.21 4.33 -0.52
CA LEU A 16 5.02 3.84 0.84
C LEU A 16 3.77 2.98 0.96
N LEU A 17 2.64 3.43 0.39
CA LEU A 17 1.38 2.69 0.37
C LEU A 17 1.53 1.33 -0.31
N VAL A 18 2.17 1.30 -1.47
CA VAL A 18 2.46 0.07 -2.24
C VAL A 18 3.32 -0.89 -1.41
N CYS A 19 4.37 -0.39 -0.75
CA CYS A 19 5.19 -1.23 0.13
C CYS A 19 4.38 -1.83 1.29
N LEU A 20 3.58 -1.02 1.98
CA LEU A 20 2.74 -1.50 3.10
C LEU A 20 1.71 -2.53 2.64
N LEU A 21 1.03 -2.26 1.52
CA LEU A 21 0.08 -3.19 0.91
C LEU A 21 0.75 -4.48 0.46
N THR A 22 1.94 -4.39 -0.13
CA THR A 22 2.72 -5.57 -0.56
C THR A 22 2.98 -6.50 0.61
N VAL A 23 3.51 -5.97 1.72
CA VAL A 23 3.81 -6.77 2.91
C VAL A 23 2.53 -7.34 3.52
N GLY A 24 1.45 -6.55 3.59
CA GLY A 24 0.16 -7.02 4.12
C GLY A 24 -0.50 -8.12 3.28
N ILE A 25 -0.41 -8.04 1.94
CA ILE A 25 -0.95 -9.07 1.05
C ILE A 25 -0.05 -10.31 1.09
N ALA A 26 1.27 -10.12 1.06
CA ALA A 26 2.24 -11.21 1.10
C ALA A 26 2.19 -12.01 2.41
N SER A 27 1.91 -11.33 3.55
CA SER A 27 1.79 -11.99 4.86
C SER A 27 0.60 -12.94 4.91
N VAL A 28 -0.44 -12.68 4.11
CA VAL A 28 -1.59 -13.57 3.96
C VAL A 28 -1.29 -14.67 2.93
N LEU A 29 -0.74 -14.30 1.77
CA LEU A 29 -0.48 -15.24 0.66
C LEU A 29 0.55 -16.32 0.99
N VAL A 30 1.50 -16.05 1.89
CA VAL A 30 2.53 -17.04 2.26
C VAL A 30 1.93 -18.33 2.83
N TYR A 31 0.77 -18.27 3.47
CA TYR A 31 0.12 -19.44 4.06
C TYR A 31 -0.47 -20.41 3.02
N PRO A 32 -1.39 -20.00 2.13
CA PRO A 32 -1.91 -20.89 1.10
C PRO A 32 -0.82 -21.35 0.13
N MET A 33 0.20 -20.52 -0.15
CA MET A 33 1.34 -20.92 -1.00
C MET A 33 2.20 -22.01 -0.36
N ASN A 34 2.23 -22.09 0.97
CA ASN A 34 2.89 -23.17 1.72
C ASN A 34 1.92 -24.32 2.09
N GLY A 35 0.75 -24.41 1.44
CA GLY A 35 -0.21 -25.51 1.64
C GLY A 35 -1.01 -25.44 2.94
N VAL A 36 -1.02 -24.30 3.63
CA VAL A 36 -1.84 -24.13 4.84
C VAL A 36 -3.30 -23.92 4.43
N GLY A 37 -4.17 -24.88 4.79
CA GLY A 37 -5.59 -24.78 4.52
C GLY A 37 -6.26 -23.57 5.20
N LEU A 38 -7.31 -23.04 4.57
CA LEU A 38 -8.00 -21.80 4.98
C LEU A 38 -8.43 -21.79 6.46
N ARG A 39 -8.96 -22.91 6.95
CA ARG A 39 -9.39 -23.06 8.36
C ARG A 39 -8.21 -22.99 9.33
N ARG A 40 -7.06 -23.58 8.97
CA ARG A 40 -5.85 -23.54 9.80
C ARG A 40 -5.24 -22.14 9.79
N PHE A 41 -5.18 -21.51 8.62
CA PHE A 41 -4.74 -20.12 8.46
C PHE A 41 -5.44 -19.16 9.42
N LEU A 42 -6.78 -19.19 9.50
CA LEU A 42 -7.55 -18.28 10.36
C LEU A 42 -7.22 -18.40 11.86
N HIS A 43 -6.79 -19.59 12.31
CA HIS A 43 -6.42 -19.82 13.72
C HIS A 43 -4.93 -19.61 13.99
N THR A 44 -4.06 -19.77 13.00
CA THR A 44 -2.60 -19.71 13.16
C THR A 44 -1.96 -18.49 12.50
N TYR A 45 -2.77 -17.51 12.07
CA TYR A 45 -2.27 -16.33 11.39
C TYR A 45 -1.38 -15.50 12.31
N GLN A 46 -0.17 -15.21 11.83
CA GLN A 46 0.81 -14.36 12.49
C GLN A 46 1.47 -13.48 11.43
N PHE A 47 1.31 -12.16 11.57
CA PHE A 47 1.91 -11.22 10.62
C PHE A 47 3.44 -11.35 10.52
N SER A 48 4.11 -11.64 11.64
CA SER A 48 5.56 -11.83 11.71
C SER A 48 6.07 -13.07 10.96
N MET A 49 5.19 -13.99 10.54
CA MET A 49 5.58 -15.25 9.90
C MET A 49 6.31 -15.02 8.58
N LEU A 50 5.86 -14.06 7.77
CA LEU A 50 6.52 -13.71 6.51
C LEU A 50 7.97 -13.28 6.74
N GLY A 51 8.18 -12.38 7.71
CA GLY A 51 9.51 -11.90 8.08
C GLY A 51 10.40 -13.03 8.62
N ARG A 52 9.85 -13.93 9.44
CA ARG A 52 10.58 -15.11 9.91
C ARG A 52 11.02 -15.99 8.76
N ILE A 53 10.13 -16.32 7.82
CA ILE A 53 10.48 -17.15 6.66
C ILE A 53 11.58 -16.50 5.81
N LEU A 54 11.55 -15.18 5.63
CA LEU A 54 12.53 -14.45 4.81
C LEU A 54 13.90 -14.31 5.48
N PHE A 55 13.95 -13.99 6.78
CA PHE A 55 15.19 -13.59 7.44
C PHE A 55 15.80 -14.67 8.34
N ASP A 56 15.03 -15.70 8.73
CA ASP A 56 15.56 -16.78 9.56
C ASP A 56 16.45 -17.72 8.73
N SER A 57 17.58 -18.14 9.29
CA SER A 57 18.63 -18.90 8.59
C SER A 57 18.31 -20.38 8.47
N ASN A 58 17.38 -20.90 9.28
CA ASN A 58 17.12 -22.34 9.40
C ASN A 58 15.78 -22.76 8.75
N ILE A 59 15.42 -22.12 7.64
CA ILE A 59 14.18 -22.37 6.90
C ILE A 59 14.52 -23.07 5.59
N ARG A 60 13.70 -24.07 5.25
CA ARG A 60 13.80 -24.84 4.02
C ARG A 60 13.64 -23.93 2.79
N ASP A 61 14.50 -24.11 1.79
CA ASP A 61 14.59 -23.18 0.64
C ASP A 61 13.30 -23.07 -0.19
N ASP A 62 12.51 -24.15 -0.25
CA ASP A 62 11.19 -24.16 -0.91
C ASP A 62 10.18 -23.22 -0.21
N ILE A 63 10.17 -23.21 1.12
CA ILE A 63 9.30 -22.34 1.93
C ILE A 63 9.72 -20.87 1.76
N ARG A 64 11.03 -20.63 1.73
CA ARG A 64 11.61 -19.32 1.43
C ARG A 64 11.21 -18.83 0.04
N TRP A 65 11.27 -19.71 -0.96
CA TRP A 65 10.89 -19.35 -2.33
C TRP A 65 9.40 -19.00 -2.42
N ASN A 66 8.54 -19.73 -1.71
CA ASN A 66 7.12 -19.40 -1.60
C ASN A 66 6.87 -18.03 -0.94
N ALA A 67 7.69 -17.62 0.03
CA ALA A 67 7.61 -16.28 0.63
C ALA A 67 8.10 -15.17 -0.31
N VAL A 68 9.12 -15.44 -1.13
CA VAL A 68 9.56 -14.50 -2.17
C VAL A 68 8.48 -14.36 -3.25
N LEU A 69 7.88 -15.47 -3.67
CA LEU A 69 6.76 -15.46 -4.61
C LEU A 69 5.54 -14.73 -4.02
N SER A 70 5.22 -14.93 -2.74
CA SER A 70 4.10 -14.22 -2.10
C SER A 70 4.35 -12.71 -2.04
N LEU A 71 5.60 -12.26 -1.84
CA LEU A 71 5.98 -10.85 -1.98
C LEU A 71 5.80 -10.34 -3.40
N LEU A 72 6.20 -11.11 -4.42
CA LEU A 72 6.02 -10.72 -5.82
C LEU A 72 4.54 -10.58 -6.19
N TYR A 73 3.69 -11.54 -5.82
CA TYR A 73 2.25 -11.46 -6.04
C TYR A 73 1.61 -10.34 -5.21
N GLY A 74 2.05 -10.14 -3.96
CA GLY A 74 1.63 -9.02 -3.13
C GLY A 74 1.96 -7.67 -3.76
N PHE A 75 3.15 -7.55 -4.36
CA PHE A 75 3.58 -6.35 -5.07
C PHE A 75 2.71 -6.08 -6.29
N LEU A 76 2.52 -7.07 -7.16
CA LEU A 76 1.66 -6.96 -8.33
C LEU A 76 0.23 -6.55 -7.95
N ALA A 77 -0.34 -7.20 -6.94
CA ALA A 77 -1.67 -6.85 -6.43
C ALA A 77 -1.73 -5.42 -5.90
N SER A 78 -0.72 -4.99 -5.12
CA SER A 78 -0.66 -3.63 -4.57
C SER A 78 -0.55 -2.55 -5.65
N VAL A 79 0.22 -2.79 -6.72
CA VAL A 79 0.34 -1.87 -7.86
C VAL A 79 -1.00 -1.76 -8.60
N VAL A 80 -1.70 -2.87 -8.81
CA VAL A 80 -3.04 -2.85 -9.42
C VAL A 80 -4.04 -2.08 -8.56
N ILE A 81 -4.02 -2.28 -7.23
CA ILE A 81 -4.89 -1.56 -6.29
C ILE A 81 -4.57 -0.06 -6.31
N ALA A 82 -3.30 0.32 -6.19
CA ALA A 82 -2.87 1.71 -6.21
C ALA A 82 -3.22 2.39 -7.55
N GLY A 83 -2.98 1.71 -8.67
CA GLY A 83 -3.35 2.19 -10.00
C GLY A 83 -4.86 2.38 -10.15
N ALA A 84 -5.67 1.42 -9.66
CA ALA A 84 -7.13 1.51 -9.68
C ALA A 84 -7.65 2.69 -8.83
N LEU A 85 -7.05 2.93 -7.66
CA LEU A 85 -7.38 4.08 -6.82
C LEU A 85 -7.04 5.39 -7.51
N ILE A 86 -5.85 5.49 -8.11
CA ILE A 86 -5.43 6.68 -8.87
C ILE A 86 -6.41 6.97 -10.01
N ILE A 87 -6.77 5.96 -10.80
CA ILE A 87 -7.75 6.10 -11.89
C ILE A 87 -9.10 6.56 -11.33
N LYS A 88 -9.61 5.94 -10.25
CA LYS A 88 -10.88 6.34 -9.63
C LYS A 88 -10.83 7.78 -9.13
N THR A 89 -9.75 8.20 -8.48
CA THR A 89 -9.59 9.59 -8.01
C THR A 89 -9.47 10.57 -9.17
N ALA A 90 -8.81 10.20 -10.27
CA ALA A 90 -8.73 11.03 -11.47
C ALA A 90 -10.08 11.15 -12.20
N MET A 91 -10.97 10.15 -12.05
CA MET A 91 -12.32 10.16 -12.60
C MET A 91 -13.36 10.81 -11.66
N GLN A 92 -13.02 11.06 -10.39
CA GLN A 92 -13.89 11.81 -9.50
C GLN A 92 -13.91 13.27 -9.94
N LYS A 93 -15.11 13.76 -10.29
CA LYS A 93 -15.35 15.19 -10.49
C LYS A 93 -14.96 15.92 -9.19
N PRO A 94 -14.33 17.11 -9.25
CA PRO A 94 -13.91 17.84 -8.06
C PRO A 94 -15.07 17.94 -7.08
N SER A 95 -14.81 17.66 -5.80
CA SER A 95 -15.83 17.74 -4.76
C SER A 95 -16.45 19.13 -4.76
N LEU A 96 -17.78 19.20 -4.83
CA LEU A 96 -18.53 20.46 -4.65
C LEU A 96 -18.22 21.12 -3.29
N TYR A 97 -17.76 20.33 -2.31
CA TYR A 97 -17.17 20.83 -1.09
C TYR A 97 -15.67 21.04 -1.29
N GLY A 98 -15.35 22.28 -1.65
CA GLY A 98 -14.26 23.03 -1.08
C GLY A 98 -12.88 22.40 -1.23
N ASP A 99 -12.14 22.94 -2.18
CA ASP A 99 -10.72 23.23 -2.02
C ASP A 99 -10.50 23.80 -0.61
N ALA A 100 -10.27 22.93 0.38
CA ALA A 100 -9.84 23.32 1.71
C ALA A 100 -8.36 23.72 1.60
N LYS A 101 -8.14 24.76 0.81
CA LYS A 101 -7.02 25.68 0.92
C LYS A 101 -7.13 26.23 2.32
N PHE A 102 -6.53 25.55 3.28
CA PHE A 102 -6.15 26.16 4.55
C PHE A 102 -5.56 27.52 4.17
N ALA A 103 -6.18 28.59 4.67
CA ALA A 103 -5.83 29.96 4.33
C ALA A 103 -4.30 30.06 4.33
N SER A 104 -3.73 30.29 3.14
CA SER A 104 -2.28 30.50 3.03
C SER A 104 -1.92 31.61 4.00
N ASP A 105 -0.77 31.53 4.67
CA ASP A 105 -0.34 32.57 5.64
C ASP A 105 -0.40 34.00 5.08
N ALA A 106 -0.42 34.15 3.75
CA ALA A 106 -0.71 35.38 3.04
C ALA A 106 -2.10 36.00 3.34
N ASP A 107 -3.15 35.19 3.52
CA ASP A 107 -4.50 35.65 3.89
C ASP A 107 -4.63 35.97 5.39
N ILE A 108 -3.93 35.24 6.27
CA ILE A 108 -3.86 35.58 7.71
C ILE A 108 -3.18 36.94 7.91
N ARG A 109 -2.21 37.28 7.05
CA ARG A 109 -1.55 38.59 7.08
C ARG A 109 -2.44 39.74 6.63
N ARG A 110 -3.47 39.50 5.81
CA ARG A 110 -4.45 40.53 5.38
C ARG A 110 -5.53 40.80 6.41
N SER A 111 -5.82 39.86 7.31
CA SER A 111 -6.85 40.02 8.36
C SER A 111 -6.33 40.59 9.67
N LYS A 112 -5.00 40.72 9.85
CA LYS A 112 -4.37 41.49 10.94
C LYS A 112 -4.16 42.96 10.59
N ALA A 113 -5.16 43.59 9.97
CA ALA A 113 -5.26 45.04 9.92
C ALA A 113 -6.32 45.48 10.94
N VAL A 114 -5.90 45.51 12.21
CA VAL A 114 -6.46 46.41 13.22
C VAL A 114 -5.54 47.61 13.28
#